data_AF-A0A2V9LCK0-F1
#
_entry.id   AF-A0A2V9LCK0-F1
#
_cell.length_a   1.000
_cell.length_b   1.000
_cell.length_c   1.000
_cell.angle_alpha   90.00
_cell.angle_beta   90.00
_cell.angle_gamma   90.00
#
_symmetry.space_group_name_H-M   'P 1'
#
loop_
_entity.id
_entity.type
_entity.pdbx_description
1 polymer ?
#
loop_
_entity_poly.entity_id
_entity_poly.type
_entity_poly.pdbx_seq_one_letter_code
_entity_poly.pdbx_strand_id
1 'polypeptide(L)' 'GYQVIKKWLSYRERKLLGRALTKGEVRYVGEMARRIAAMLLLEPALDENYMKVKGSTYTWIV' A
#
# COMPACT_ATOMS: atom_id res chain seq x y z
N GLY A 1 -0.35 4.29 3.40
CA GLY A 1 0.23 3.06 3.98
C GLY A 1 0.44 3.13 5.48
N TYR A 2 1.27 4.08 5.94
CA TYR A 2 1.70 4.17 7.35
C TYR A 2 0.54 4.22 8.37
N GLN A 3 -0.47 5.05 8.15
CA GLN A 3 -1.58 5.20 9.12
C GLN A 3 -2.36 3.90 9.35
N VAL A 4 -2.53 3.09 8.30
CA VAL A 4 -3.22 1.79 8.39
C VAL A 4 -2.38 0.79 9.19
N ILE A 5 -1.07 0.71 8.92
CA ILE A 5 -0.15 -0.15 9.68
C ILE A 5 -0.11 0.28 11.15
N LYS A 6 -0.03 1.59 11.41
CA LYS A 6 -0.04 2.16 12.77
C LYS A 6 -1.33 1.77 13.51
N LYS A 7 -2.49 1.88 12.87
CA LYS A 7 -3.76 1.50 13.48
C LYS A 7 -3.84 -0.01 13.75
N TRP A 8 -3.41 -0.83 12.80
CA TRP A 8 -3.34 -2.29 12.98
C TRP A 8 -2.43 -2.68 14.16
N LEU A 9 -1.26 -2.05 14.28
CA LEU A 9 -0.35 -2.25 15.41
C LEU A 9 -0.93 -1.75 16.73
N SER A 10 -1.65 -0.62 16.71
CA SER A 10 -2.25 -0.05 17.94
C SER A 10 -3.20 -1.02 18.63
N TYR A 11 -3.97 -1.82 17.87
CA TYR A 11 -4.85 -2.84 18.44
C TYR A 11 -4.10 -4.09 18.95
N ARG A 12 -2.81 -4.19 18.65
CA ARG A 12 -1.97 -5.35 18.97
C ARG A 12 -0.82 -4.98 19.90
N GLU A 13 -0.91 -3.83 20.54
CA GLU A 13 0.02 -3.47 21.60
C GLU A 13 -0.07 -4.47 22.75
N ARG A 14 1.07 -4.76 23.37
CA ARG A 14 1.17 -5.74 24.46
C ARG A 14 0.22 -5.42 25.62
N LYS A 15 0.00 -4.14 25.91
CA LYS A 15 -0.94 -3.69 26.96
C LYS A 15 -2.39 -4.07 26.65
N LEU A 16 -2.77 -4.17 25.38
CA LEU A 16 -4.13 -4.54 24.95
C LEU A 16 -4.28 -6.04 24.72
N LEU A 17 -3.27 -6.69 24.13
CA LEU A 17 -3.30 -8.13 23.84
C LEU A 17 -2.92 -9.02 25.02
N GLY A 18 -2.26 -8.47 26.05
CA GLY A 18 -1.67 -9.24 27.15
C GLY A 18 -0.48 -10.13 26.76
N ARG A 19 -0.08 -10.11 25.48
CA ARG A 19 1.02 -10.93 24.94
C ARG A 19 1.84 -10.15 23.91
N ALA A 20 3.03 -10.68 23.60
CA ALA A 20 3.81 -10.21 22.46
C ALA A 20 3.14 -10.61 21.13
N LEU A 21 3.55 -9.94 20.05
CA LEU A 21 3.22 -10.37 18.70
C LEU A 21 3.81 -11.77 18.43
N THR A 22 3.02 -12.60 17.77
CA THR A 22 3.48 -13.87 17.22
C THR A 22 4.38 -13.64 16.01
N LYS A 23 5.21 -14.64 15.67
CA LYS A 23 6.01 -14.60 14.43
C LYS A 23 5.15 -14.42 13.18
N GLY A 24 3.94 -14.97 13.17
CA GLY A 24 2.97 -14.81 12.07
C GLY A 24 2.49 -13.36 11.92
N GLU A 25 2.13 -12.71 13.03
CA GLU A 25 1.74 -11.29 13.03
C GLU A 25 2.87 -10.37 12.57
N VAL A 26 4.11 -10.66 12.97
CA VAL A 26 5.30 -9.91 12.53
C VAL A 26 5.53 -10.08 11.01
N ARG A 27 5.39 -11.31 10.51
CA ARG A 27 5.51 -11.56 9.06
C ARG A 27 4.43 -10.83 8.28
N TYR A 28 3.19 -10.87 8.76
CA TYR A 28 2.05 -10.24 8.11
C TYR A 28 2.23 -8.73 7.96
N VAL A 29 2.62 -8.02 9.01
CA VAL A 29 2.85 -6.56 8.91
C VAL A 29 4.01 -6.24 7.96
N GLY A 30 5.05 -7.08 7.91
CA GLY A 30 6.13 -6.97 6.94
C GLY A 30 5.69 -7.20 5.49
N GLU A 31 4.79 -8.15 5.25
CA GLU A 31 4.17 -8.36 3.94
C GLU A 31 3.29 -7.18 3.51
N MET A 32 2.50 -6.62 4.43
CA MET A 32 1.74 -5.39 4.17
C MET A 32 2.65 -4.24 3.74
N ALA A 33 3.75 -4.01 4.48
CA ALA A 33 4.72 -2.97 4.15
C ALA A 33 5.36 -3.20 2.77
N ARG A 34 5.77 -4.43 2.45
CA ARG A 34 6.33 -4.77 1.14
C ARG A 34 5.33 -4.59 -0.01
N ARG A 35 4.06 -4.92 0.17
CA ARG A 35 3.02 -4.68 -0.84
C ARG A 35 2.82 -3.19 -1.11
N ILE A 36 2.80 -2.37 -0.07
CA ILE A 36 2.71 -0.90 -0.22
C ILE A 36 3.94 -0.37 -0.96
N ALA A 37 5.14 -0.82 -0.60
CA ALA A 37 6.38 -0.43 -1.29
C ALA A 37 6.36 -0.83 -2.76
N ALA A 38 5.89 -2.03 -3.10
CA ALA A 38 5.74 -2.47 -4.48
C ALA A 38 4.76 -1.60 -5.27
N MET A 39 3.64 -1.17 -4.66
CA MET A 39 2.71 -0.24 -5.30
C MET A 39 3.35 1.13 -5.56
N LEU A 40 4.13 1.67 -4.62
CA LEU A 40 4.85 2.93 -4.82
C LEU A 40 5.92 2.82 -5.91
N LEU A 41 6.61 1.68 -6.01
CA LEU A 41 7.58 1.45 -7.09
C LEU A 41 6.94 1.35 -8.48
N LEU A 42 5.64 1.02 -8.55
CA LEU A 42 4.88 0.99 -9.80
C LEU A 42 4.40 2.39 -10.24
N GLU A 43 4.42 3.38 -9.35
CA GLU A 43 3.90 4.74 -9.61
C GLU A 43 4.46 5.36 -10.90
N PRO A 44 5.79 5.37 -11.17
CA PRO A 44 6.30 6.01 -12.38
C PRO A 44 5.80 5.34 -13.68
N ALA A 45 5.69 4.01 -13.67
CA ALA A 45 5.20 3.25 -14.83
C ALA A 45 3.70 3.48 -15.07
N LEU A 46 2.93 3.63 -13.99
CA LEU A 46 1.50 3.96 -14.05
C LEU A 46 1.29 5.39 -14.55
N ASP A 47 2.09 6.34 -14.10
CA ASP A 47 2.04 7.73 -14.56
C ASP A 47 2.39 7.86 -16.04
N GLU A 48 3.43 7.17 -16.49
CA GLU A 48 3.80 7.12 -17.90
C GLU A 48 2.68 6.54 -18.76
N ASN A 49 2.08 5.44 -18.29
CA ASN A 49 0.94 4.81 -18.96
C ASN A 49 -0.25 5.77 -19.05
N TYR A 50 -0.58 6.45 -17.95
CA TYR A 50 -1.67 7.42 -17.90
C TYR A 50 -1.46 8.56 -18.89
N MET A 51 -0.26 9.15 -18.95
CA MET A 51 0.05 10.23 -19.88
C MET A 51 -0.05 9.79 -21.34
N LYS A 52 0.42 8.59 -21.68
CA LYS A 52 0.31 8.00 -23.02
C LYS A 52 -1.15 7.85 -23.45
N VAL A 53 -1.98 7.27 -22.59
CA VAL A 53 -3.41 7.06 -22.88
C VAL A 53 -4.15 8.39 -23.00
N LYS A 54 -3.90 9.32 -22.08
CA LYS A 54 -4.48 10.68 -22.09
C LYS A 54 -4.17 11.42 -23.40
N GLY A 55 -2.96 11.30 -23.94
CA GLY A 55 -2.58 11.93 -25.20
C GLY A 55 -3.16 11.26 -26.46
N SER A 56 -3.70 10.05 -26.32
CA SER A 56 -4.19 9.22 -27.44
C SER A 56 -5.71 9.14 -27.48
N THR A 57 -6.42 10.01 -26.76
CA THR A 57 -7.90 9.99 -26.72
C THR A 57 -8.50 10.49 -28.03
N TYR A 58 -9.58 9.84 -28.47
CA TYR A 58 -10.33 10.24 -29.66
C TYR A 58 -10.91 11.65 -29.51
N THR A 59 -10.61 12.53 -30.47
CA THR A 59 -11.20 13.88 -30.54
C THR A 59 -12.57 13.80 -31.18
N TRP A 60 -13.62 14.02 -30.39
CA TRP A 60 -14.96 14.22 -30.93
C TRP A 60 -14.99 15.55 -31.70
N ILE A 61 -15.19 15.49 -33.01
CA ILE A 61 -15.41 16.65 -33.86
C ILE A 61 -16.88 17.05 -33.68
N VAL A 62 -17.11 18.20 -33.05
CA VAL A 62 -18.42 18.89 -33.00
C VAL A 62 -18.46 20.01 -34.02
#